data_AF-A0AAW5B9X2-F1
#
_entry.id   AF-A0AAW5B9X2-F1
#
_cell.length_a   1.000
_cell.length_b   1.000
_cell.length_c   1.000
_cell.angle_alpha   90.00
_cell.angle_beta   90.00
_cell.angle_gamma   90.00
#
_symmetry.space_group_name_H-M   'P 1'
#
loop_
_entity.id
_entity.type
_entity.pdbx_description
1 polymer ?
#
loop_
_entity_poly.entity_id
_entity_poly.type
_entity_poly.pdbx_seq_one_letter_code
_entity_poly.pdbx_strand_id
1 'polypeptide(L)' 'MLIMPYYKMRDEKLAQLRNGHTAYAESRELIRILKRGIEKEQLRVHYDETQKGCWIIPLIPEKCNYT' A
#
# COMPACT_ATOMS: atom_id res chain seq x y z
N MET A 1 -19.98 -15.79 -6.81
CA MET A 1 -18.84 -14.93 -7.23
C MET A 1 -18.55 -13.97 -6.07
N LEU A 2 -17.59 -14.29 -5.21
CA LEU A 2 -17.25 -13.48 -4.02
C LEU A 2 -16.38 -12.30 -4.45
N ILE A 3 -17.02 -11.28 -5.03
CA ILE A 3 -16.40 -9.97 -5.28
C ILE A 3 -16.37 -9.25 -3.92
N MET A 4 -15.53 -9.72 -2.98
CA MET A 4 -15.07 -8.82 -1.94
C MET A 4 -14.16 -7.81 -2.65
N PRO A 5 -14.58 -6.54 -2.75
CA PRO A 5 -14.13 -5.68 -3.83
C PRO A 5 -12.69 -5.30 -3.54
N TYR A 6 -11.79 -5.53 -4.50
CA TYR A 6 -10.39 -5.09 -4.45
C TYR A 6 -10.23 -3.63 -3.98
N TYR A 7 -11.26 -2.81 -4.17
CA TYR A 7 -11.38 -1.45 -3.63
C TYR A 7 -11.33 -1.38 -2.09
N LYS A 8 -12.09 -2.23 -1.37
CA LYS A 8 -12.06 -2.23 0.10
C LYS A 8 -10.69 -2.65 0.63
N MET A 9 -10.11 -3.70 0.04
CA MET A 9 -8.74 -4.13 0.38
C MET A 9 -7.72 -3.03 0.09
N ARG A 10 -7.85 -2.33 -1.05
CA ARG A 10 -7.04 -1.16 -1.37
C ARG A 10 -7.15 -0.11 -0.26
N ASP A 11 -8.36 0.29 0.12
CA ASP A 11 -8.57 1.34 1.11
C ASP A 11 -7.99 0.96 2.48
N GLU A 12 -8.15 -0.29 2.91
CA GLU A 12 -7.55 -0.81 4.15
C GLU A 12 -6.02 -0.80 4.10
N LYS A 13 -5.43 -1.20 2.98
CA LYS A 13 -3.97 -1.20 2.80
C LYS A 13 -3.41 0.22 2.66
N LEU A 14 -4.10 1.14 2.00
CA LEU A 14 -3.74 2.56 1.95
C LEU A 14 -3.79 3.18 3.35
N ALA A 15 -4.81 2.85 4.14
CA ALA A 15 -4.87 3.27 5.54
C ALA A 15 -3.70 2.74 6.37
N GLN A 16 -3.28 1.48 6.15
CA GLN A 16 -2.06 0.93 6.77
C GLN A 16 -0.81 1.73 6.38
N LEU A 17 -0.63 2.01 5.09
CA LEU A 17 0.51 2.76 4.58
C LEU A 17 0.56 4.19 5.14
N ARG A 18 -0.59 4.86 5.27
CA ARG A 18 -0.71 6.18 5.91
C ARG A 18 -0.31 6.17 7.38
N ASN A 19 -0.60 5.08 8.08
CA ASN A 19 -0.22 4.89 9.48
C ASN A 19 1.24 4.44 9.65
N GLY A 20 1.99 4.28 8.56
CA GLY A 20 3.38 3.84 8.62
C GLY A 20 3.57 2.33 8.64
N HIS A 21 2.51 1.55 8.43
CA HIS A 21 2.60 0.10 8.37
C HIS A 21 2.84 -0.39 6.94
N THR A 22 3.62 -1.46 6.81
CA THR A 22 3.85 -2.13 5.53
C THR A 22 2.60 -2.86 5.05
N ALA A 23 2.33 -2.78 3.75
CA ALA A 23 1.25 -3.51 3.10
C ALA A 23 1.81 -4.57 2.14
N TYR A 24 1.18 -5.75 2.10
CA TYR A 24 1.46 -6.79 1.12
C TYR A 24 0.27 -6.99 0.18
N ALA A 25 0.57 -7.24 -1.10
CA ALA A 25 -0.39 -7.56 -2.12
C ALA A 25 0.07 -8.77 -2.95
N GLU A 26 -0.71 -9.84 -2.97
CA GLU A 26 -0.42 -11.09 -3.67
C GLU A 26 -0.80 -11.07 -5.16
N SER A 27 -1.89 -10.38 -5.51
CA SER A 27 -2.44 -10.40 -6.88
C SER A 27 -1.97 -9.20 -7.68
N ARG A 28 -1.62 -9.42 -8.95
CA ARG A 28 -1.27 -8.34 -9.91
C ARG A 28 -2.34 -7.26 -10.00
N GLU A 29 -3.62 -7.64 -9.93
CA GLU A 29 -4.73 -6.68 -9.97
C GLU A 29 -4.78 -5.82 -8.70
N LEU A 30 -4.59 -6.43 -7.53
CA LEU A 30 -4.52 -5.69 -6.26
C LEU A 30 -3.30 -4.76 -6.24
N ILE A 31 -2.14 -5.22 -6.70
CA ILE A 31 -0.92 -4.42 -6.82
C ILE A 31 -1.18 -3.20 -7.73
N ARG A 32 -1.81 -3.41 -8.89
CA ARG A 32 -2.10 -2.36 -9.86
C ARG A 32 -3.07 -1.31 -9.31
N ILE A 33 -4.10 -1.75 -8.59
CA ILE A 33 -5.07 -0.86 -7.94
C ILE A 33 -4.42 -0.10 -6.77
N LEU A 34 -3.55 -0.75 -6.00
CA LEU A 34 -2.81 -0.13 -4.90
C LEU A 34 -1.82 0.92 -5.39
N LYS A 35 -0.99 0.60 -6.39
CA LYS A 35 -0.04 1.55 -6.99
C LYS A 35 -0.77 2.83 -7.44
N ARG A 36 -1.89 2.69 -8.16
CA ARG A 36 -2.74 3.84 -8.55
C ARG A 36 -3.29 4.62 -7.37
N GLY A 37 -3.67 3.96 -6.28
CA GLY A 37 -4.14 4.62 -5.05
C GLY A 37 -3.02 5.42 -4.38
N ILE A 38 -1.84 4.82 -4.25
CA ILE A 38 -0.65 5.43 -3.67
C ILE A 38 -0.20 6.64 -4.49
N GLU A 39 -0.18 6.53 -5.82
CA GLU A 39 0.15 7.63 -6.72
C GLU A 39 -0.82 8.80 -6.59
N LYS A 40 -2.13 8.53 -6.49
CA LYS A 40 -3.16 9.56 -6.29
C LYS A 40 -3.00 10.31 -4.98
N GLU A 41 -2.54 9.62 -3.94
CA GLU A 41 -2.31 10.20 -2.61
C GLU A 41 -0.90 10.73 -2.42
N GLN A 42 -0.03 10.56 -3.43
CA GLN A 42 1.38 10.91 -3.39
C GLN A 42 2.12 10.33 -2.17
N LEU A 43 1.73 9.13 -1.71
CA LEU A 43 2.41 8.48 -0.58
C LEU A 43 3.82 8.09 -1.02
N ARG A 44 4.82 8.48 -0.22
CA ARG A 44 6.19 8.02 -0.42
C ARG A 44 6.28 6.59 0.10
N VAL A 45 6.50 5.65 -0.80
CA VAL A 45 6.64 4.24 -0.48
C VAL A 45 7.78 3.63 -1.28
N HIS A 46 8.35 2.56 -0.76
CA HIS A 46 9.23 1.64 -1.47
C HIS A 46 8.44 0.41 -1.88
N TYR A 47 8.65 -0.04 -3.11
CA TYR A 47 8.03 -1.26 -3.64
C TYR A 47 9.09 -2.35 -3.71
N ASP A 48 8.83 -3.48 -3.05
CA ASP A 48 9.66 -4.67 -3.15
C ASP A 48 8.85 -5.78 -3.82
N GLU A 49 9.15 -6.01 -5.10
CA GLU A 49 8.44 -6.96 -5.95
C GLU A 49 9.08 -8.35 -5.86
N THR A 50 8.26 -9.34 -5.53
CA THR A 50 8.67 -10.75 -5.42
C THR A 50 7.90 -11.59 -6.44
N GLN A 51 8.34 -12.83 -6.65
CA GLN A 51 7.64 -13.76 -7.55
C GLN A 51 6.19 -14.06 -7.13
N LYS A 52 5.85 -13.83 -5.85
CA LYS A 52 4.54 -14.16 -5.25
C LYS A 52 3.65 -12.94 -4.98
N GLY A 53 4.16 -11.72 -5.19
CA GLY A 53 3.43 -10.50 -4.85
C GLY A 53 4.35 -9.28 -4.69
N CYS A 54 3.83 -8.19 -4.15
CA CYS A 54 4.56 -6.95 -3.90
C CYS A 54 4.40 -6.52 -2.45
N TRP A 55 5.51 -6.25 -1.80
CA TRP A 55 5.56 -5.50 -0.55
C TRP A 55 5.59 -4.01 -0.87
N ILE A 56 4.85 -3.25 -0.06
CA ILE A 56 4.75 -1.81 -0.15
C ILE A 56 5.11 -1.28 1.24
N ILE A 57 6.25 -0.61 1.32
CA ILE A 57 6.86 -0.18 2.57
C ILE A 57 6.77 1.33 2.62
N PRO A 58 6.03 1.93 3.56
CA PRO A 58 5.90 3.38 3.60
C PRO A 58 7.22 4.02 4.01
N LEU A 59 7.64 5.00 3.22
CA LEU A 59 8.74 5.91 3.51
C LEU A 59 8.17 7.15 4.21
N ILE A 60 7.31 6.92 5.20
CA ILE A 60 6.95 7.98 6.12
C ILE A 60 8.26 8.50 6.72
N PRO A 61 8.53 9.81 6.69
CA PRO A 61 9.46 10.33 7.67
C PRO A 61 8.87 9.90 9.01
N GLU A 62 9.66 9.21 9.83
CA GLU A 62 9.37 9.13 11.26
C GLU A 62 8.84 10.50 11.66
N LYS A 63 7.71 10.59 12.37
CA LYS A 63 7.34 11.87 12.97
C LYS A 63 8.58 12.28 13.76
N CYS A 64 9.40 13.16 13.20
CA CYS A 64 10.48 13.79 13.92
C CYS A 64 9.74 14.67 14.91
N ASN A 65 9.42 14.08 16.06
CA ASN A 65 9.11 14.81 17.26
C ASN A 65 10.43 15.46 17.66
N TYR A 66 10.84 16.51 16.94
CA TYR A 66 11.73 17.51 17.49
C TYR A 66 10.87 18.36 18.43
N THR A 67 10.72 17.86 19.67
CA THR A 67 10.45 18.72 20.82
C THR A 67 11.78 19.16 21.39
#